data_AF-A0AAJ2NSV2-F1
#
_entry.id   AF-A0AAJ2NSV2-F1
#
_cell.length_a   1.000
_cell.length_b   1.000
_cell.length_c   1.000
_cell.angle_alpha   90.00
_cell.angle_beta   90.00
_cell.angle_gamma   90.00
#
_symmetry.space_group_name_H-M   'P 1'
#
loop_
_entity.id
_entity.type
_entity.pdbx_description
1 polymer ?
#
loop_
_entity_poly.entity_id
_entity_poly.type
_entity_poly.pdbx_seq_one_letter_code
_entity_poly.pdbx_strand_id
1 'polypeptide(L)'
;KEIIPHRYPFLLVDRILEVEEGKKAVGIKNVSANEEFFNGHFPDYPVMPGVLIVEALAQVGAVAVLKKEENRGRLAFFAGIDNCRFKK
;
A
#
# COMPACT_ATOMS: atom_id res chain seq x y z
N LYS A 1 0.28 12.67 -0.43
CA LYS A 1 -1.08 12.60 0.17
C LYS A 1 -2.20 13.03 -0.80
N GLU A 2 -1.88 13.60 -1.96
CA GLU A 2 -2.87 14.12 -2.92
C GLU A 2 -3.33 13.07 -3.95
N ILE A 3 -2.47 12.10 -4.29
CA ILE A 3 -2.75 11.14 -5.37
C ILE A 3 -3.71 10.02 -4.92
N ILE A 4 -3.52 9.48 -3.72
CA ILE A 4 -4.37 8.42 -3.17
C ILE A 4 -5.21 8.93 -1.99
N PRO A 5 -6.47 8.48 -1.85
CA PRO A 5 -7.41 8.97 -0.85
C PRO A 5 -7.16 8.39 0.56
N HIS A 6 -6.43 7.27 0.66
CA HIS A 6 -6.18 6.56 1.92
C HIS A 6 -5.64 7.48 3.02
N ARG A 7 -6.12 7.31 4.25
CA ARG A 7 -5.69 8.01 5.46
C ARG A 7 -5.56 7.01 6.61
N TYR A 8 -4.97 7.44 7.73
CA TYR A 8 -4.86 6.61 8.93
C TYR A 8 -6.22 5.99 9.31
N PRO A 9 -6.26 4.70 9.70
CA PRO A 9 -5.14 3.77 9.87
C PRO A 9 -4.73 3.00 8.61
N PHE A 10 -5.24 3.37 7.43
CA PHE A 10 -5.15 2.57 6.21
C PHE A 10 -4.31 3.21 5.08
N LEU A 11 -3.58 4.29 5.35
CA LEU A 11 -2.52 4.77 4.46
C LEU A 11 -1.24 4.02 4.81
N LEU A 12 -0.85 3.07 3.97
CA LEU A 12 0.24 2.12 4.24
C LEU A 12 1.48 2.38 3.38
N VAL A 13 1.61 3.56 2.78
CA VAL A 13 2.79 3.95 2.00
C VAL A 13 3.32 5.26 2.57
N ASP A 14 4.55 5.23 3.07
CA ASP A 14 5.18 6.40 3.70
C ASP A 14 5.85 7.31 2.66
N ARG A 15 6.46 6.70 1.65
CA ARG A 15 7.20 7.43 0.61
C ARG A 15 7.12 6.70 -0.73
N ILE A 16 7.06 7.48 -1.80
CA ILE A 16 7.26 7.01 -3.17
C ILE A 16 8.65 7.45 -3.62
N LEU A 17 9.45 6.51 -4.09
CA LEU A 17 10.83 6.74 -4.55
C LEU A 17 10.89 6.99 -6.06
N GLU A 18 10.13 6.20 -6.83
CA GLU A 18 10.08 6.28 -8.29
C GLU A 18 8.64 6.13 -8.77
N VAL A 19 8.27 6.86 -9.83
CA VAL A 19 7.00 6.67 -10.55
C VAL A 19 7.21 6.88 -12.03
N GLU A 20 6.88 5.87 -12.83
CA GLU A 20 6.63 5.97 -14.26
C GLU A 20 5.11 5.81 -14.49
N GLU A 21 4.47 6.87 -14.99
CA GLU A 21 3.02 6.97 -15.06
C GLU A 21 2.39 5.83 -15.86
N GLY A 22 1.46 5.11 -15.24
CA GLY A 22 0.78 3.95 -15.83
C GLY A 22 1.64 2.70 -16.02
N LYS A 23 2.89 2.68 -15.55
CA LYS A 23 3.82 1.56 -15.82
C LYS A 23 4.50 1.00 -14.58
N LYS A 24 5.06 1.84 -13.71
CA LYS A 24 5.86 1.40 -12.55
C LYS A 24 5.74 2.41 -11.41
N ALA A 25 5.74 1.91 -10.18
CA ALA A 25 6.06 2.72 -9.01
C ALA A 25 6.90 1.92 -8.01
N VAL A 26 7.74 2.62 -7.25
CA VAL A 26 8.52 2.06 -6.14
C VAL A 26 8.19 2.87 -4.89
N GLY A 27 7.76 2.19 -3.83
CA GLY A 27 7.37 2.81 -2.57
C GLY A 27 8.04 2.17 -1.36
N ILE A 28 8.03 2.89 -0.25
CA ILE A 28 8.48 2.45 1.06
C ILE A 28 7.28 2.42 2.00
N LYS A 29 7.15 1.30 2.71
CA LYS A 29 6.37 1.14 3.94
C LYS A 29 7.31 0.76 5.06
N ASN A 30 7.55 1.66 6.00
CA ASN A 30 8.23 1.36 7.24
C ASN A 30 7.29 0.57 8.14
N VAL A 31 7.81 -0.49 8.75
CA VAL A 31 7.07 -1.31 9.69
C VAL A 31 7.54 -0.96 11.10
N SER A 32 6.62 -0.56 11.97
CA SER A 32 6.92 -0.14 13.34
C SER A 32 6.05 -0.87 14.35
N ALA A 33 6.62 -1.27 15.48
CA ALA A 33 5.85 -1.87 16.58
C ALA A 33 4.73 -0.97 17.13
N ASN A 34 4.77 0.35 16.84
CA ASN A 34 3.74 1.32 17.25
C ASN A 34 2.54 1.41 16.28
N GLU A 35 2.35 0.42 15.39
CA GLU A 35 1.19 0.37 14.50
C GLU A 35 0.03 -0.42 15.12
N GLU A 36 -1.19 0.11 15.02
CA GLU A 36 -2.37 -0.38 15.76
C GLU A 36 -2.69 -1.85 15.53
N PHE A 37 -2.43 -2.37 14.32
CA PHE A 37 -2.68 -3.79 14.00
C PHE A 37 -1.75 -4.76 14.74
N PHE A 38 -0.60 -4.32 15.26
CA PHE A 38 0.29 -5.18 16.05
C PHE A 38 -0.26 -5.52 17.43
N ASN A 39 -1.22 -4.74 17.96
CA ASN A 39 -1.93 -5.10 19.20
C ASN A 39 -2.68 -6.43 19.07
N GLY A 40 -3.09 -6.79 17.85
CA GLY A 40 -3.87 -8.00 17.58
C GLY A 40 -3.16 -9.04 16.70
N HIS A 41 -1.99 -8.74 16.13
CA HIS A 41 -1.35 -9.61 15.14
C HIS A 41 0.16 -9.78 15.37
N PHE A 42 0.57 -10.54 16.38
CA PHE A 42 -0.21 -11.13 17.48
C PHE A 42 0.31 -10.57 18.81
N PRO A 43 -0.48 -10.60 19.90
CA PRO A 43 0.03 -10.28 21.23
C PRO A 43 1.33 -11.06 21.51
N ASP A 44 2.35 -10.35 21.99
CA ASP A 44 3.71 -10.87 22.28
C ASP A 44 4.49 -11.46 21.09
N TYR A 45 3.93 -11.41 19.88
CA TYR A 45 4.56 -11.91 18.65
C TYR A 45 4.14 -11.06 17.44
N PRO A 46 4.66 -9.83 17.30
CA PRO A 46 4.24 -8.90 16.25
C PRO A 46 4.69 -9.43 14.88
N VAL A 47 3.72 -9.62 13.98
CA VAL A 47 3.93 -10.07 12.61
C VAL A 47 3.19 -9.12 11.68
N MET A 48 3.86 -8.58 10.66
CA MET A 48 3.18 -7.72 9.68
C MET A 48 2.12 -8.56 8.95
N PRO A 49 0.83 -8.20 8.99
CA PRO A 49 -0.19 -8.97 8.31
C PRO A 49 0.10 -9.00 6.80
N GLY A 50 0.19 -10.20 6.21
CA GLY A 50 0.53 -10.35 4.79
C GLY A 50 -0.44 -9.61 3.87
N VAL A 51 -1.72 -9.56 4.23
CA VAL A 51 -2.74 -8.79 3.51
C VAL A 51 -2.46 -7.29 3.49
N LEU A 52 -1.84 -6.74 4.54
CA LEU A 52 -1.45 -5.32 4.57
C LEU A 52 -0.19 -5.05 3.74
N ILE A 53 0.66 -6.05 3.52
CA ILE A 53 1.74 -5.96 2.52
C ILE A 53 1.13 -5.85 1.12
N VAL A 54 0.13 -6.68 0.81
CA VAL A 54 -0.56 -6.62 -0.49
C VAL A 54 -1.32 -5.31 -0.67
N GLU A 55 -1.99 -4.82 0.37
CA GLU A 55 -2.64 -3.51 0.35
C GLU A 55 -1.64 -2.37 0.10
N ALA A 56 -0.49 -2.37 0.79
CA ALA A 56 0.56 -1.38 0.55
C ALA A 56 1.06 -1.43 -0.92
N LEU A 57 1.23 -2.64 -1.49
CA LEU A 57 1.56 -2.82 -2.91
C LEU A 57 0.47 -2.26 -3.82
N ALA A 58 -0.80 -2.52 -3.53
CA ALA A 58 -1.93 -1.98 -4.28
C ALA A 58 -1.94 -0.44 -4.24
N GLN A 59 -1.66 0.18 -3.08
CA GLN A 59 -1.55 1.63 -2.94
C GLN A 59 -0.39 2.22 -3.75
N VAL A 60 0.77 1.56 -3.79
CA VAL A 60 1.89 1.96 -4.65
C VAL A 60 1.49 1.87 -6.13
N GLY A 61 0.83 0.79 -6.54
CA GLY A 61 0.30 0.65 -7.90
C GLY A 61 -0.73 1.73 -8.26
N ALA A 62 -1.63 2.06 -7.34
CA ALA A 62 -2.61 3.12 -7.51
C ALA A 62 -1.95 4.49 -7.74
N VAL A 63 -0.80 4.76 -7.11
CA VAL A 63 -0.03 6.00 -7.39
C VAL A 63 0.39 6.06 -8.86
N ALA A 64 0.90 4.97 -9.44
CA ALA A 64 1.29 4.96 -10.86
C ALA A 64 0.09 5.19 -11.79
N VAL A 65 -1.07 4.61 -11.47
CA VAL A 65 -2.30 4.70 -12.29
C VAL A 65 -2.95 6.09 -12.19
N LEU A 66 -3.11 6.61 -10.98
CA LEU A 66 -3.82 7.86 -10.70
C LEU A 66 -2.97 9.11 -11.00
N LYS A 67 -1.65 8.96 -11.17
CA LYS A 67 -0.78 10.08 -11.58
C LYS A 67 -1.02 10.51 -13.02
N LYS A 68 -1.43 9.57 -13.90
CA LYS A 68 -1.86 9.89 -15.27
C LYS A 68 -2.98 10.93 -15.24
N GLU A 69 -2.86 11.95 -16.09
CA GLU A 69 -3.78 13.10 -16.10
C GLU A 69 -5.25 12.69 -16.20
N GLU A 70 -5.56 11.73 -17.09
CA GLU A 70 -6.90 11.18 -17.30
C GLU A 70 -7.55 10.49 -16.08
N ASN A 71 -6.74 10.13 -15.07
CA ASN A 71 -7.16 9.40 -13.88
C ASN A 71 -7.11 10.24 -12.60
N ARG A 72 -6.65 11.48 -12.66
CA ARG A 72 -6.55 12.34 -11.48
C ARG A 72 -7.92 12.53 -10.83
N GLY A 73 -7.94 12.44 -9.49
CA GLY A 73 -9.17 12.58 -8.69
C GLY A 73 -10.10 11.37 -8.70
N ARG A 74 -9.79 10.30 -9.44
CA ARG A 74 -10.55 9.05 -9.40
C ARG A 74 -10.19 8.19 -8.20
N LEU A 75 -11.09 7.27 -7.87
CA LEU A 75 -10.84 6.20 -6.89
C LEU A 75 -10.38 4.94 -7.63
N ALA A 76 -9.21 4.42 -7.25
CA ALA A 76 -8.73 3.13 -7.74
C ALA A 76 -9.40 2.01 -6.92
N PHE A 77 -10.07 1.09 -7.60
CA PHE A 77 -10.62 -0.12 -6.99
C PHE A 77 -9.72 -1.31 -7.29
N PHE A 78 -9.31 -2.02 -6.25
CA PHE A 78 -8.50 -3.22 -6.37
C PHE A 78 -9.40 -4.44 -6.49
N ALA A 79 -9.55 -4.96 -7.72
CA ALA A 79 -10.59 -5.93 -8.06
C ALA A 79 -10.23 -7.39 -7.76
N GLY A 80 -8.94 -7.73 -7.74
CA GLY A 80 -8.50 -9.11 -7.56
C GLY A 80 -6.99 -9.22 -7.43
N ILE A 81 -6.54 -10.36 -6.91
CA ILE A 81 -5.13 -10.68 -6.71
C ILE A 81 -4.91 -12.10 -7.21
N ASP A 82 -3.95 -12.26 -8.11
CA ASP A 82 -3.51 -13.56 -8.59
C ASP A 82 -2.09 -13.88 -8.11
N ASN A 83 -1.80 -15.17 -7.93
CA ASN A 83 -0.46 -15.70 -7.65
C ASN A 83 0.27 -15.08 -6.44
N CYS A 84 -0.48 -14.57 -5.45
CA CYS A 84 0.12 -14.06 -4.22
C CYS A 84 0.75 -15.18 -3.38
N ARG A 85 2.03 -14.99 -3.03
CA ARG A 85 2.81 -15.91 -2.19
C ARG A 85 3.66 -15.08 -1.22
N PHE A 86 3.48 -15.32 0.07
CA PHE A 86 4.33 -14.75 1.10
C PHE A 86 5.56 -15.63 1.29
N LYS A 87 6.74 -15.05 1.17
CA LYS A 87 8.03 -15.69 1.42
C LYS A 87 8.65 -15.05 2.67
N LYS A 88 9.51 -15.81 3.35
CA LYS A 88 10.29 -15.35 4.51
C LYS A 88 11.59 -14.74 4.06
#